data_AF-A0A662AN80-F1
#
_entry.id   AF-A0A662AN80-F1
#
_cell.length_a   1.000
_cell.length_b   1.000
_cell.length_c   1.000
_cell.angle_alpha   90.00
_cell.angle_beta   90.00
_cell.angle_gamma   90.00
#
_symmetry.space_group_name_H-M   'P 1'
#
loop_
_entity.id
_entity.type
_entity.pdbx_description
1 polymer ?
#
loop_
_entity_poly.entity_id
_entity_poly.type
_entity_poly.pdbx_seq_one_letter_code
_entity_poly.pdbx_strand_id
1 'polypeptide(L)'
;MCTLNKLKNGKIDGYFLNPKTWGTYIHGIFDNQLIISYIVMTNSNIELSSDINYSNFKEEQYDKLAQHIRKHVDIESIYERLAL
;
A
#
# COMPACT_ATOMS: atom_id res chain seq x y z
N MET A 1 -26.59 -4.84 0.02
CA MET A 1 -25.16 -4.68 0.37
C MET A 1 -24.38 -4.34 -0.89
N CYS A 2 -23.73 -3.18 -0.96
CA CYS A 2 -22.87 -2.84 -2.09
C CYS A 2 -21.50 -3.52 -1.90
N THR A 3 -21.31 -4.64 -2.59
CA THR A 3 -19.98 -5.26 -2.71
C THR A 3 -19.05 -4.34 -3.48
N LEU A 4 -17.77 -4.31 -3.12
CA LEU A 4 -16.77 -3.53 -3.84
C LEU A 4 -16.25 -4.29 -5.08
N ASN A 5 -15.95 -5.58 -4.91
CA ASN A 5 -15.34 -6.40 -5.94
C ASN A 5 -16.21 -7.63 -6.25
N LYS A 6 -16.11 -8.12 -7.50
CA LYS A 6 -16.63 -9.42 -7.91
C LYS A 6 -15.48 -10.21 -8.55
N LEU A 7 -15.12 -11.32 -7.93
CA LEU A 7 -14.03 -12.19 -8.36
C LEU A 7 -14.50 -13.09 -9.52
N LYS A 8 -13.55 -13.61 -10.31
CA LYS A 8 -13.82 -14.46 -11.48
C LYS A 8 -14.63 -15.72 -11.14
N ASN A 9 -14.48 -16.25 -9.93
CA ASN A 9 -15.22 -17.40 -9.42
C ASN A 9 -16.63 -17.04 -8.90
N GLY A 10 -17.11 -15.81 -9.11
CA GLY A 10 -18.41 -15.35 -8.67
C GLY A 10 -18.48 -14.91 -7.20
N LYS A 11 -17.41 -15.11 -6.41
CA LYS A 11 -17.32 -14.63 -5.03
C LYS A 11 -17.28 -13.09 -5.01
N ILE A 12 -18.01 -12.51 -4.08
CA ILE A 12 -17.97 -11.08 -3.79
C ILE A 12 -16.90 -10.80 -2.72
N ASP A 13 -16.24 -9.66 -2.83
CA ASP A 13 -15.22 -9.23 -1.88
C ASP A 13 -15.32 -7.74 -1.56
N GLY A 14 -15.06 -7.42 -0.29
CA GLY A 14 -15.05 -6.07 0.19
C GLY A 14 -16.42 -5.43 0.35
N TYR A 15 -16.40 -4.19 0.81
CA TYR A 15 -17.57 -3.38 1.08
C TYR A 15 -17.32 -1.95 0.67
N PHE A 16 -18.29 -1.34 -0.01
CA PHE A 16 -18.26 0.07 -0.38
C PHE A 16 -19.40 0.79 0.32
N LEU A 17 -19.07 1.71 1.24
CA LEU A 17 -20.05 2.61 1.85
C LEU A 17 -20.17 3.89 1.04
N ASN A 18 -19.03 4.52 0.75
CA ASN A 18 -18.92 5.78 0.00
C ASN A 18 -17.46 5.97 -0.51
N PRO A 19 -17.15 6.99 -1.34
CA PRO A 19 -15.81 7.21 -1.89
C PRO A 19 -14.67 7.31 -0.86
N LYS A 20 -14.96 7.75 0.37
CA LYS A 20 -14.00 7.90 1.47
C LYS A 20 -13.99 6.71 2.44
N THR A 21 -14.89 5.74 2.26
CA THR A 21 -15.05 4.63 3.19
C THR A 21 -15.42 3.36 2.43
N TRP A 22 -14.42 2.53 2.17
CA TRP A 22 -14.55 1.24 1.50
C TRP A 22 -13.36 0.36 1.88
N GLY A 23 -13.46 -0.95 1.64
CA GLY A 23 -12.38 -1.89 1.94
C GLY A 23 -12.53 -3.21 1.20
N THR A 24 -11.43 -3.97 1.08
CA THR A 24 -11.32 -5.23 0.34
C THR A 24 -10.26 -6.13 0.97
N TYR A 25 -10.40 -7.45 0.83
CA TYR A 25 -9.37 -8.42 1.22
C TYR A 25 -8.34 -8.69 0.11
N ILE A 26 -8.37 -7.95 -1.01
CA ILE A 26 -7.35 -8.04 -2.04
C ILE A 26 -6.02 -7.55 -1.47
N HIS A 27 -5.09 -8.48 -1.25
CA HIS A 27 -3.72 -8.17 -0.87
C HIS A 27 -3.03 -7.33 -1.95
N GLY A 28 -2.25 -6.33 -1.52
CA GLY A 28 -1.52 -5.45 -2.44
C GLY A 28 -2.40 -4.41 -3.15
N ILE A 29 -3.66 -4.20 -2.74
CA ILE A 29 -4.53 -3.21 -3.39
C ILE A 29 -3.94 -1.77 -3.36
N PHE A 30 -3.15 -1.45 -2.34
CA PHE A 30 -2.46 -0.16 -2.20
C PHE A 30 -1.14 -0.05 -2.98
N ASP A 31 -0.73 -1.12 -3.65
CA ASP A 31 0.40 -1.07 -4.59
C ASP A 31 -0.05 -0.66 -6.00
N ASN A 32 -1.36 -0.55 -6.22
CA ASN A 32 -1.92 -0.06 -7.47
C ASN A 32 -1.97 1.48 -7.47
N GLN A 33 -1.21 2.09 -8.38
CA GLN A 33 -1.12 3.55 -8.50
C GLN A 33 -2.49 4.20 -8.73
N LEU A 34 -3.40 3.60 -9.49
CA LEU A 34 -4.74 4.16 -9.72
C LEU A 34 -5.57 4.22 -8.43
N ILE A 35 -5.43 3.21 -7.57
CA ILE A 35 -6.12 3.17 -6.28
C ILE A 35 -5.56 4.23 -5.34
N ILE A 36 -4.24 4.35 -5.25
CA ILE A 36 -3.60 5.39 -4.44
C ILE A 36 -4.00 6.78 -4.93
N SER A 37 -3.95 7.02 -6.24
CA SER A 37 -4.35 8.29 -6.82
C SER A 37 -5.81 8.62 -6.50
N TYR A 38 -6.70 7.64 -6.65
CA TYR A 38 -8.10 7.79 -6.27
C TYR A 38 -8.27 8.16 -4.79
N ILE A 39 -7.57 7.48 -3.87
CA ILE A 39 -7.64 7.76 -2.43
C ILE A 39 -7.15 9.18 -2.13
N VAL A 40 -6.01 9.59 -2.68
CA VAL A 40 -5.43 10.92 -2.44
C VAL A 40 -6.36 12.01 -2.98
N MET A 41 -6.83 11.90 -4.22
CA MET A 41 -7.73 12.89 -4.82
C MET A 41 -9.08 12.97 -4.09
N THR A 42 -9.57 11.85 -3.56
CA THR A 42 -10.85 11.84 -2.83
C THR A 42 -10.72 12.44 -1.44
N ASN A 43 -9.55 12.36 -0.81
CA ASN A 43 -9.34 12.76 0.58
C ASN A 43 -8.54 14.07 0.77
N SER A 44 -7.99 14.64 -0.31
CA SER A 44 -7.17 15.85 -0.26
C SER A 44 -7.41 16.74 -1.48
N ASN A 45 -7.02 18.01 -1.38
CA ASN A 45 -7.05 18.95 -2.51
C ASN A 45 -5.76 18.88 -3.35
N ILE A 46 -5.07 17.73 -3.34
CA ILE A 46 -3.80 17.55 -4.04
C ILE A 46 -4.09 17.07 -5.46
N GLU A 47 -3.61 17.83 -6.45
CA GLU A 47 -3.48 17.34 -7.82
C GLU A 47 -2.23 16.47 -7.92
N LEU A 48 -2.43 15.19 -8.26
CA LEU A 48 -1.31 14.30 -8.52
C LEU A 48 -0.83 14.50 -9.95
N SER A 49 0.46 14.80 -10.12
CA SER A 49 1.08 14.83 -11.43
C SER A 49 1.14 13.42 -12.02
N SER A 50 0.90 13.31 -13.33
CA SER A 50 0.95 12.05 -14.08
C SER A 50 2.33 11.40 -14.13
N ASP A 51 3.37 12.15 -13.73
CA ASP A 51 4.76 11.83 -14.05
C ASP A 51 5.50 11.13 -12.90
N ILE A 52 4.83 10.88 -11.77
CA ILE A 52 5.45 10.20 -10.63
C ILE A 52 5.46 8.69 -10.90
N ASN A 53 6.66 8.13 -11.07
CA ASN A 53 6.87 6.68 -11.05
C ASN A 53 6.74 6.17 -9.61
N TYR A 54 5.52 5.75 -9.24
CA TYR A 54 5.20 5.30 -7.88
C TYR A 54 6.04 4.09 -7.46
N SER A 55 6.37 3.19 -8.39
CA SER A 55 7.20 2.02 -8.10
C SER A 55 8.59 2.44 -7.63
N ASN A 56 9.25 3.34 -8.37
CA ASN A 56 10.59 3.82 -8.01
C ASN A 56 10.55 4.60 -6.70
N PHE A 57 9.52 5.43 -6.50
CA PHE A 57 9.35 6.17 -5.24
C PHE A 57 9.21 5.24 -4.03
N LYS A 58 8.45 4.15 -4.18
CA LYS A 58 8.25 3.13 -3.14
C LYS A 58 9.56 2.43 -2.77
N GLU A 59 10.34 2.01 -3.77
CA GLU A 59 11.67 1.40 -3.53
C GLU A 59 12.61 2.36 -2.79
N GLU A 60 12.64 3.64 -3.18
CA GLU A 60 13.44 4.65 -2.47
C GLU A 60 13.02 4.79 -1.00
N GLN A 61 11.73 4.67 -0.69
CA GLN A 61 11.27 4.70 0.71
C GLN A 61 11.67 3.44 1.48
N TYR A 62 11.69 2.28 0.84
CA TYR A 62 12.21 1.06 1.47
C TYR A 62 13.69 1.16 1.78
N ASP A 63 14.49 1.74 0.88
CA ASP A 63 15.90 1.98 1.12
C ASP A 63 16.12 2.91 2.31
N LYS A 64 15.35 4.00 2.40
CA LYS A 64 15.39 4.91 3.56
C LYS A 64 15.02 4.21 4.86
N LEU A 65 13.96 3.39 4.84
CA LEU A 65 13.55 2.63 6.01
C LEU A 65 14.63 1.62 6.43
N ALA A 66 15.21 0.90 5.49
CA ALA A 66 16.27 -0.06 5.75
C ALA A 66 17.53 0.62 6.33
N GLN A 67 17.91 1.78 5.79
CA GLN A 67 19.00 2.60 6.34
C GLN A 67 18.70 3.05 7.78
N HIS A 68 17.46 3.51 8.03
CA HIS A 68 17.04 3.95 9.35
C HIS A 68 17.12 2.81 10.38
N ILE A 69 16.64 1.62 10.01
CA ILE A 69 16.73 0.42 10.85
C ILE A 69 18.19 0.07 11.14
N ARG A 70 19.05 -0.04 10.11
CA ARG A 70 20.48 -0.37 10.31
C ARG A 70 21.21 0.63 11.21
N LYS A 71 20.78 1.90 11.21
CA LYS A 71 21.38 2.94 12.04
C LYS A 71 20.97 2.86 13.51
N HIS A 72 19.74 2.43 13.79
CA HIS A 72 19.14 2.53 15.12
C HIS A 72 18.83 1.20 15.79
N VAL A 73 19.01 0.09 15.07
CA VAL A 73 18.76 -1.27 15.54
C VAL A 73 20.02 -2.08 15.35
N ASP A 74 20.38 -2.87 16.36
CA ASP A 74 21.45 -3.87 16.27
C ASP A 74 20.96 -5.05 15.41
N ILE A 75 21.05 -4.88 14.10
CA ILE A 75 20.53 -5.83 13.12
C ILE A 75 21.30 -7.16 13.15
N GLU A 76 22.59 -7.13 13.49
CA GLU A 76 23.42 -8.33 13.60
C GLU A 76 22.91 -9.23 14.72
N SER A 77 22.61 -8.66 15.90
CA SER A 77 22.04 -9.42 17.00
C SER A 77 20.68 -10.06 16.67
N ILE A 78 19.88 -9.41 15.80
CA ILE A 78 18.59 -9.95 15.35
C ILE A 78 18.83 -11.12 14.40
N TYR A 79 19.77 -11.00 13.46
CA TYR A 79 20.10 -12.08 12.54
C TYR A 79 20.66 -13.30 13.25
N GLU A 80 21.56 -13.10 14.23
CA GLU A 80 22.06 -14.19 15.08
C GLU A 80 20.92 -14.94 15.78
N ARG A 81 19.90 -14.22 16.27
CA ARG A 81 18.75 -14.81 16.97
C ARG A 81 17.71 -15.46 16.05
N LEU A 82 17.63 -15.05 14.78
CA LEU A 82 16.73 -15.65 13.78
C LEU A 82 17.35 -16.86 13.07
N ALA A 83 18.68 -16.96 13.05
CA ALA A 83 19.42 -18.07 12.46
C ALA A 83 19.61 -19.27 13.42
N LEU A 84 19.11 -19.16 14.65
CA LEU A 84 19.02 -20.22 15.67
C LEU A 84 17.59 -20.78 15.75
#